data_AF-A0A966XYV4-F1
#
_entry.id   AF-A0A966XYV4-F1
#
_cell.length_a   1.000
_cell.length_b   1.000
_cell.length_c   1.000
_cell.angle_alpha   90.00
_cell.angle_beta   90.00
_cell.angle_gamma   90.00
#
_symmetry.space_group_name_H-M   'P 1'
#
loop_
_entity.id
_entity.type
_entity.pdbx_description
1 polymer ?
#
loop_
_entity_poly.entity_id
_entity_poly.type
_entity_poly.pdbx_seq_one_letter_code
_entity_poly.pdbx_strand_id
1 'polypeptide(L)'
;MRVIVVAVAKILIASLVLSACAPKASLDDTQVEMVTVDGRKYEVRLGSTGTPGEYRMLIVRATLVINADSENEAERAQNVYPRFIERTCRGRPHEILSEGLSGEVNYYVLFRCKA
;
A
#
# COMPACT_ATOMS: atom_id res chain seq x y z
N MET A 1 20.83 20.14 -55.47
CA MET A 1 19.42 19.81 -55.22
C MET A 1 19.40 18.82 -54.06
N ARG A 2 19.02 19.28 -52.86
CA ARG A 2 18.98 18.47 -51.63
C ARG A 2 17.66 17.72 -51.57
N VAL A 3 17.67 16.39 -51.45
CA VAL A 3 16.51 15.64 -50.97
C VAL A 3 16.98 14.70 -49.87
N ILE A 4 16.37 14.88 -48.71
CA ILE A 4 16.68 14.32 -47.40
C ILE A 4 16.03 12.94 -47.31
N VAL A 5 16.82 11.87 -47.17
CA VAL A 5 16.31 10.51 -46.90
C VAL A 5 17.11 9.89 -45.75
N VAL A 6 17.15 10.57 -44.61
CA VAL A 6 17.69 10.01 -43.35
C VAL A 6 16.80 10.46 -42.20
N ALA A 7 15.52 10.12 -42.22
CA ALA A 7 14.61 10.58 -41.16
C ALA A 7 13.31 9.77 -41.00
N VAL A 8 13.32 8.44 -41.22
CA VAL A 8 12.08 7.64 -41.04
C VAL A 8 12.28 6.38 -40.21
N ALA A 9 13.20 6.38 -39.24
CA ALA A 9 13.43 5.21 -38.38
C ALA A 9 13.61 5.51 -36.88
N LYS A 10 13.38 6.75 -36.43
CA LYS A 10 13.66 7.17 -35.04
C LYS A 10 12.47 7.75 -34.26
N ILE A 11 11.22 7.50 -34.68
CA ILE A 11 10.03 8.11 -34.04
C ILE A 11 9.04 7.07 -33.48
N LEU A 12 9.50 5.88 -33.08
CA LEU A 12 8.58 4.83 -32.57
C LEU A 12 8.94 4.23 -31.21
N ILE A 13 10.01 4.69 -30.53
CA ILE A 13 10.41 4.16 -29.22
C ILE A 13 10.06 5.13 -28.06
N ALA A 14 9.62 6.36 -28.35
CA ALA A 14 9.38 7.38 -27.32
C ALA A 14 8.02 7.27 -26.59
N SER A 15 7.12 6.37 -27.01
CA SER A 15 5.74 6.31 -26.52
C SER A 15 5.45 5.29 -25.42
N LEU A 16 6.45 4.55 -24.92
CA LEU A 16 6.24 3.51 -23.88
C LEU A 16 6.55 3.94 -22.44
N VAL A 17 6.90 5.20 -22.17
CA VAL A 17 7.37 5.63 -20.82
C VAL A 17 6.27 6.20 -19.93
N LEU A 18 5.02 6.36 -20.39
CA LEU A 18 4.01 7.13 -19.65
C LEU A 18 3.06 6.35 -18.71
N SER A 19 3.18 5.03 -18.52
CA SER A 19 2.15 4.29 -17.75
C SER A 19 2.54 3.75 -16.37
N ALA A 20 3.70 4.10 -15.79
CA ALA A 20 4.11 3.53 -14.49
C ALA A 20 3.92 4.45 -13.26
N CYS A 21 3.37 5.66 -13.42
CA CYS A 21 3.03 6.52 -12.28
C CYS A 21 1.57 6.31 -11.86
N ALA A 22 1.21 5.09 -11.44
CA ALA A 22 -0.02 4.91 -10.69
C ALA A 22 0.19 5.52 -9.28
N PRO A 23 -0.66 6.46 -8.82
CA PRO A 23 -0.57 6.95 -7.45
C PRO A 23 -0.79 5.77 -6.51
N LYS A 24 0.28 5.36 -5.82
CA LYS A 24 0.24 4.32 -4.80
C LYS A 24 -0.61 4.84 -3.65
N ALA A 25 -1.83 4.32 -3.49
CA ALA A 25 -2.86 4.69 -2.50
C ALA A 25 -2.29 5.47 -1.30
N SER A 26 -2.23 6.81 -1.39
CA SER A 26 -1.62 7.66 -0.37
C SER A 26 -2.65 7.99 0.70
N LEU A 27 -2.24 7.84 1.94
CA LEU A 27 -2.97 8.37 3.08
C LEU A 27 -2.21 9.63 3.51
N ASP A 28 -2.89 10.77 3.57
CA ASP A 28 -2.26 12.02 4.05
C ASP A 28 -1.82 11.87 5.52
N ASP A 29 -0.74 12.56 5.92
CA ASP A 29 -0.13 12.52 7.25
C ASP A 29 0.15 11.09 7.78
N THR A 30 0.70 10.23 6.91
CA THR A 30 1.06 8.86 7.29
C THR A 30 2.54 8.63 7.53
N GLN A 31 2.83 7.93 8.62
CA GLN A 31 4.12 7.28 8.82
C GLN A 31 4.17 6.02 7.97
N VAL A 32 5.25 5.87 7.20
CA VAL A 32 5.47 4.72 6.32
C VAL A 32 6.60 3.87 6.87
N GLU A 33 6.33 2.59 7.12
CA GLU A 33 7.32 1.63 7.61
C GLU A 33 7.40 0.41 6.69
N MET A 34 8.61 0.07 6.26
CA MET A 34 8.87 -1.14 5.49
C MET A 34 9.14 -2.30 6.44
N VAL A 35 8.41 -3.40 6.27
CA VAL A 35 8.54 -4.57 7.14
C VAL A 35 8.53 -5.88 6.37
N THR A 36 9.17 -6.89 6.95
CA THR A 36 9.11 -8.27 6.45
C THR A 36 8.35 -9.13 7.44
N VAL A 37 7.37 -9.90 6.95
CA VAL A 37 6.59 -10.88 7.71
C VAL A 37 6.51 -12.15 6.88
N ASP A 38 6.91 -13.29 7.43
CA ASP A 38 6.96 -14.59 6.75
C ASP A 38 7.67 -14.53 5.37
N GLY A 39 8.79 -13.82 5.31
CA GLY A 39 9.57 -13.63 4.09
C GLY A 39 8.96 -12.67 3.05
N ARG A 40 7.80 -12.07 3.32
CA ARG A 40 7.11 -11.13 2.42
C ARG A 40 7.33 -9.70 2.88
N LYS A 41 7.61 -8.80 1.93
CA LYS A 41 7.78 -7.38 2.19
C LYS A 41 6.46 -6.63 2.09
N TYR A 42 6.20 -5.81 3.10
CA TYR A 42 5.05 -4.92 3.18
C TYR A 42 5.51 -3.49 3.44
N GLU A 43 4.73 -2.56 2.95
CA GLU A 43 4.79 -1.16 3.33
C GLU A 43 3.56 -0.85 4.18
N VAL A 44 3.77 -0.49 5.43
CA VAL A 44 2.70 -0.17 6.37
C VAL A 44 2.60 1.35 6.47
N ARG A 45 1.46 1.89 6.09
CA ARG A 45 1.15 3.31 6.17
C ARG A 45 0.16 3.53 7.30
N LEU A 46 0.55 4.23 8.35
CA LEU A 46 -0.27 4.50 9.53
C LEU A 46 -0.50 6.00 9.70
N GLY A 47 -1.76 6.42 9.87
CA GLY A 47 -2.11 7.81 10.12
C GLY A 47 -3.29 7.98 11.05
N SER A 48 -3.45 9.19 11.57
CA SER A 48 -4.65 9.62 12.29
C SER A 48 -5.82 9.80 11.33
N THR A 49 -7.05 9.58 11.78
CA THR A 49 -8.26 9.98 11.03
C THR A 49 -8.69 11.42 11.32
N GLY A 50 -8.04 12.08 12.28
CA GLY A 50 -8.47 13.37 12.85
C GLY A 50 -9.42 13.21 14.04
N THR A 51 -10.02 12.03 14.23
CA THR A 51 -10.79 11.70 15.43
C THR A 51 -9.86 11.24 16.56
N PRO A 52 -10.00 11.77 17.79
CA PRO A 52 -9.13 11.39 18.90
C PRO A 52 -9.09 9.88 19.16
N GLY A 53 -7.88 9.31 19.16
CA GLY A 53 -7.65 7.89 19.44
C GLY A 53 -7.99 6.95 18.28
N GLU A 54 -8.36 7.47 17.11
CA GLU A 54 -8.70 6.68 15.93
C GLU A 54 -7.62 6.80 14.84
N TYR A 55 -7.30 5.66 14.25
CA TYR A 55 -6.19 5.52 13.32
C TYR A 55 -6.60 4.66 12.13
N ARG A 56 -6.08 5.05 10.96
CA ARG A 56 -6.19 4.29 9.72
C ARG A 56 -4.83 3.72 9.35
N MET A 57 -4.83 2.48 8.90
CA MET A 57 -3.65 1.78 8.47
C MET A 57 -3.89 1.13 7.12
N LEU A 58 -2.91 1.24 6.23
CA LEU A 58 -2.88 0.53 4.95
C LEU A 58 -1.63 -0.33 4.89
N ILE A 59 -1.83 -1.63 4.72
CA ILE A 59 -0.79 -2.63 4.49
C ILE A 59 -0.71 -2.85 2.99
N VAL A 60 0.37 -2.37 2.39
CA VAL A 60 0.59 -2.44 0.94
C VAL A 60 1.61 -3.51 0.64
N ARG A 61 1.30 -4.42 -0.28
CA ARG A 61 2.27 -5.42 -0.74
C ARG A 61 3.40 -4.69 -1.49
N ALA A 62 4.65 -4.87 -1.04
CA ALA A 62 5.80 -4.17 -1.63
C ALA A 62 6.36 -4.85 -2.89
N THR A 63 5.75 -5.95 -3.34
CA THR A 63 6.14 -6.76 -4.49
C THR A 63 4.95 -6.96 -5.41
N LEU A 64 5.19 -7.07 -6.71
CA LEU A 64 4.15 -7.43 -7.67
C LEU A 64 3.72 -8.89 -7.47
N VAL A 65 2.42 -9.14 -7.47
CA VAL A 65 1.83 -10.48 -7.38
C VAL A 65 1.05 -10.73 -8.67
N ILE A 66 1.36 -11.82 -9.37
CA ILE A 66 0.64 -12.24 -10.57
C ILE A 66 -0.39 -13.28 -10.16
N ASN A 67 -1.63 -13.17 -10.65
CA ASN A 67 -2.75 -14.05 -10.29
C ASN A 67 -2.93 -14.13 -8.77
N ALA A 68 -3.11 -12.96 -8.14
CA ALA A 68 -3.30 -12.89 -6.70
C ALA A 68 -4.57 -13.65 -6.30
N ASP A 69 -4.44 -14.46 -5.26
CA ASP A 69 -5.58 -15.01 -4.54
C ASP A 69 -5.90 -14.06 -3.39
N SER A 70 -6.97 -13.28 -3.55
CA SER A 70 -7.37 -12.24 -2.63
C SER A 70 -7.61 -12.77 -1.20
N GLU A 71 -8.20 -13.96 -1.05
CA GLU A 71 -8.49 -14.52 0.28
C GLU A 71 -7.19 -14.83 1.02
N ASN A 72 -6.26 -15.49 0.32
CA ASN A 72 -4.94 -15.81 0.84
C ASN A 72 -4.11 -14.54 1.13
N GLU A 73 -4.21 -13.50 0.31
CA GLU A 73 -3.50 -12.23 0.54
C GLU A 73 -4.10 -11.44 1.70
N ALA A 74 -5.42 -11.49 1.90
CA ALA A 74 -6.08 -10.92 3.07
C ALA A 74 -5.61 -11.59 4.37
N GLU A 75 -5.60 -12.92 4.43
CA GLU A 75 -5.15 -13.68 5.61
C GLU A 75 -3.69 -13.33 5.96
N ARG A 76 -2.81 -13.28 4.95
CA ARG A 76 -1.40 -12.90 5.15
C ARG A 76 -1.24 -11.48 5.67
N ALA A 77 -2.02 -10.53 5.14
CA ALA A 77 -1.96 -9.15 5.55
C ALA A 77 -2.49 -8.94 6.99
N GLN A 78 -3.47 -9.74 7.43
CA GLN A 78 -3.98 -9.69 8.80
C GLN A 78 -2.90 -10.00 9.84
N ASN A 79 -1.92 -10.83 9.52
CA ASN A 79 -0.79 -11.11 10.41
C ASN A 79 0.19 -9.94 10.57
N VAL A 80 0.06 -8.88 9.76
CA VAL A 80 0.99 -7.73 9.78
C VAL A 80 0.61 -6.69 10.82
N TYR A 81 -0.69 -6.35 10.94
CA TYR A 81 -1.14 -5.21 11.73
C TYR A 81 -1.05 -5.32 13.27
N PRO A 82 -1.16 -6.50 13.92
CA PRO A 82 -1.35 -6.56 15.37
C PRO A 82 -0.27 -5.80 16.16
N ARG A 83 1.00 -6.01 15.81
CA ARG A 83 2.14 -5.31 16.44
C ARG A 83 2.10 -3.79 16.28
N PHE A 84 1.53 -3.28 15.19
CA PHE A 84 1.43 -1.84 14.95
C PHE A 84 0.32 -1.23 15.80
N ILE A 85 -0.79 -1.94 15.96
CA ILE A 85 -1.88 -1.53 16.83
C ILE A 85 -1.40 -1.52 18.29
N GLU A 86 -0.74 -2.59 18.75
CA GLU A 86 -0.17 -2.67 20.10
C GLU A 86 0.79 -1.50 20.39
N ARG A 87 1.71 -1.22 19.46
CA ARG A 87 2.65 -0.10 19.56
C ARG A 87 1.95 1.25 19.58
N THR A 88 0.94 1.44 18.73
CA THR A 88 0.19 2.70 18.61
C THR A 88 -0.66 2.96 19.86
N CYS A 89 -1.35 1.93 20.34
CA CYS A 89 -2.19 2.02 21.53
C CYS A 89 -1.38 1.96 22.84
N ARG A 90 -0.08 1.65 22.79
CA ARG A 90 0.82 1.54 23.95
C ARG A 90 0.31 0.53 24.99
N GLY A 91 -0.15 -0.63 24.51
CA GLY A 91 -0.71 -1.68 25.34
C GLY A 91 -2.14 -1.42 25.87
N ARG A 92 -2.74 -0.27 25.56
CA ARG A 92 -4.15 -0.02 25.88
C ARG A 92 -5.08 -0.93 25.07
N PRO A 93 -6.27 -1.28 25.59
CA PRO A 93 -7.27 -1.99 24.83
C PRO A 93 -7.60 -1.26 23.53
N HIS A 94 -7.93 -2.00 22.47
CA HIS A 94 -8.27 -1.43 21.18
C HIS A 94 -9.49 -2.13 20.59
N GLU A 95 -10.05 -1.52 19.55
CA GLU A 95 -11.18 -2.04 18.79
C GLU A 95 -10.93 -1.82 17.31
N ILE A 96 -11.11 -2.89 16.52
CA ILE A 96 -11.15 -2.78 15.06
C ILE A 96 -12.55 -2.29 14.69
N LEU A 97 -12.62 -1.12 14.06
CA LEU A 97 -13.86 -0.51 13.62
C LEU A 97 -14.26 -1.00 12.22
N SER A 98 -13.26 -1.24 11.36
CA SER A 98 -13.44 -1.78 10.01
C SER A 98 -12.11 -2.32 9.49
N GLU A 99 -12.14 -3.39 8.71
CA GLU A 99 -10.97 -3.91 8.01
C GLU A 99 -11.36 -4.64 6.74
N GLY A 100 -10.40 -4.86 5.86
CA GLY A 100 -10.61 -5.66 4.66
C GLY A 100 -9.59 -5.37 3.56
N LEU A 101 -9.82 -5.97 2.40
CA LEU A 101 -9.00 -5.70 1.23
C LEU A 101 -9.30 -4.34 0.62
N SER A 102 -8.24 -3.72 0.11
CA SER A 102 -8.27 -2.56 -0.78
C SER A 102 -7.68 -2.99 -2.12
N GLY A 103 -8.54 -3.34 -3.07
CA GLY A 103 -8.14 -4.03 -4.31
C GLY A 103 -7.93 -5.53 -4.08
N GLU A 104 -6.90 -6.10 -4.69
CA GLU A 104 -6.65 -7.56 -4.64
C GLU A 104 -5.58 -7.97 -3.60
N VAL A 105 -4.67 -7.07 -3.23
CA VAL A 105 -3.46 -7.44 -2.44
C VAL A 105 -3.15 -6.53 -1.26
N ASN A 106 -3.82 -5.38 -1.16
CA ASN A 106 -3.59 -4.45 -0.05
C ASN A 106 -4.69 -4.62 0.98
N TYR A 107 -4.38 -4.35 2.24
CA TYR A 107 -5.31 -4.51 3.34
C TYR A 107 -5.43 -3.22 4.14
N TYR A 108 -6.65 -2.77 4.40
CA TYR A 108 -6.90 -1.59 5.22
C TYR A 108 -7.42 -2.02 6.60
N VAL A 109 -7.07 -1.23 7.61
CA VAL A 109 -7.56 -1.40 8.98
C VAL A 109 -7.86 -0.02 9.56
N LEU A 110 -9.07 0.15 10.09
CA LEU A 110 -9.50 1.29 10.88
C LEU A 110 -9.68 0.81 12.32
N PHE A 111 -8.97 1.42 13.27
CA PHE A 111 -9.02 1.00 14.66
C PHE A 111 -9.01 2.19 15.62
N ARG A 112 -9.49 1.94 16.84
CA ARG A 112 -9.54 2.90 17.93
C ARG A 112 -8.84 2.36 19.17
N CYS A 113 -7.95 3.15 19.75
CA CYS A 113 -7.39 2.88 21.06
C CYS A 113 -8.37 3.36 22.14
N LYS A 114 -8.71 2.50 23.11
CA LYS A 114 -9.55 2.86 24.26
C LYS A 114 -8.72 3.64 25.28
N ALA A 115 -9.40 4.50 26.04
CA ALA A 115 -8.79 5.35 27.07
C ALA A 115 -8.26 4.50 28.22
#